data_AF-A0A928IDW5-F1
#
_entry.id   AF-A0A928IDW5-F1
#
_cell.length_a   1.000
_cell.length_b   1.000
_cell.length_c   1.000
_cell.angle_alpha   90.00
_cell.angle_beta   90.00
_cell.angle_gamma   90.00
#
_symmetry.space_group_name_H-M   'P 1'
#
loop_
_entity.id
_entity.type
_entity.pdbx_description
1 polymer ?
#
loop_
_entity_poly.entity_id
_entity_poly.type
_entity_poly.pdbx_seq_one_letter_code
_entity_poly.pdbx_strand_id
1 'polypeptide(L)'
;MIITFCGHSHYKGNAEDMKKILDFLEEKVGDSKAEMYLGEYGGFDEFAYECCKKYKENHPAVSLIFVTPYITPEYQNNHLSYQKDRFDSILYPEIEDKPLRFAISYRNKYMVEQADYVIACIDHKTGGAYQAYVHAKRRKKHIFSIGKIL
;
A
#
# COMPACT_ATOMS: atom_id res chain seq x y z
N MET A 1 8.33 4.89 11.18
CA MET A 1 7.20 5.51 10.46
C MET A 1 6.53 4.45 9.59
N ILE A 2 5.21 4.48 9.43
CA ILE A 2 4.47 3.60 8.53
C ILE A 2 3.86 4.42 7.40
N ILE A 3 4.12 4.03 6.16
CA ILE A 3 3.51 4.63 4.97
C ILE A 3 2.72 3.56 4.25
N THR A 4 1.52 3.90 3.80
CA THR A 4 0.70 2.99 2.99
C THR A 4 0.16 3.67 1.74
N PHE A 5 -0.35 2.85 0.82
CA PHE A 5 -0.68 3.23 -0.54
C PHE A 5 -2.11 2.80 -0.87
N CYS A 6 -2.87 3.64 -1.57
CA CYS A 6 -4.17 3.25 -2.10
C CYS A 6 -4.45 3.86 -3.48
N GLY A 7 -4.86 3.01 -4.42
CA GLY A 7 -5.22 3.43 -5.77
C GLY A 7 -5.85 2.30 -6.56
N HIS A 8 -6.32 2.60 -7.77
CA HIS A 8 -7.18 1.70 -8.53
C HIS A 8 -6.42 0.61 -9.29
N SER A 9 -7.07 -0.53 -9.52
CA SER A 9 -6.45 -1.69 -10.15
C SER A 9 -6.10 -1.49 -11.63
N HIS A 10 -6.78 -0.57 -12.33
CA HIS A 10 -6.54 -0.25 -13.74
C HIS A 10 -5.60 0.95 -13.94
N TYR A 11 -4.82 1.29 -12.92
CA TYR A 11 -3.84 2.37 -12.99
C TYR A 11 -2.62 1.97 -13.82
N LYS A 12 -2.10 2.91 -14.61
CA LYS A 12 -0.84 2.78 -15.35
C LYS A 12 0.12 3.85 -14.86
N GLY A 13 1.20 3.40 -14.22
CA GLY A 13 2.26 4.28 -13.74
C GLY A 13 2.92 5.07 -14.86
N ASN A 14 3.43 6.23 -14.50
CA ASN A 14 4.24 7.07 -15.36
C ASN A 14 5.41 7.68 -14.55
N ALA A 15 6.39 8.24 -15.25
CA ALA A 15 7.60 8.79 -14.62
C ALA A 15 7.30 10.00 -13.71
N GLU A 16 6.28 10.79 -14.01
CA GLU A 16 5.91 11.96 -13.22
C GLU A 16 5.35 11.55 -11.86
N ASP A 17 4.43 10.59 -11.84
CA ASP A 17 3.82 10.08 -10.61
C ASP A 17 4.86 9.33 -9.75
N MET A 18 5.81 8.62 -10.38
CA MET A 18 6.90 7.97 -9.66
C MET A 18 7.78 9.03 -9.00
N LYS A 19 8.12 10.09 -9.72
CA LYS A 19 8.89 11.21 -9.17
C LYS A 19 8.18 11.84 -7.98
N LYS A 20 6.85 12.08 -8.05
CA LYS A 20 6.07 12.61 -6.92
C LYS A 20 6.15 11.72 -5.68
N ILE A 21 6.03 10.40 -5.84
CA ILE A 21 6.16 9.46 -4.72
C ILE A 21 7.57 9.53 -4.14
N LEU A 22 8.60 9.45 -4.97
CA LEU A 22 9.99 9.46 -4.51
C LEU A 22 10.36 10.77 -3.81
N ASP A 23 9.97 11.93 -4.36
CA ASP A 23 10.20 13.23 -3.74
C ASP A 23 9.50 13.32 -2.36
N PHE A 24 8.27 12.81 -2.26
CA PHE A 24 7.54 12.77 -1.00
C PHE A 24 8.22 11.86 0.03
N LEU A 25 8.67 10.68 -0.38
CA LEU A 25 9.39 9.76 0.50
C LEU A 25 10.70 10.40 0.97
N GLU A 26 11.44 11.08 0.09
CA GLU A 26 12.65 11.80 0.46
C GLU A 26 12.37 12.90 1.51
N GLU A 27 11.34 13.72 1.28
CA GLU A 27 10.97 14.80 2.20
C GLU A 27 10.52 14.28 3.57
N LYS A 28 9.75 13.19 3.61
CA LYS A 28 9.12 12.70 4.85
C LYS A 28 9.91 11.64 5.59
N VAL A 29 10.68 10.82 4.87
CA VAL A 29 11.42 9.67 5.42
C VAL A 29 12.91 9.98 5.46
N GLY A 30 13.51 10.36 4.33
CA GLY A 30 14.97 10.42 4.17
C GLY A 30 15.63 9.12 4.63
N ASP A 31 16.73 9.22 5.39
CA ASP A 31 17.46 8.06 5.94
C ASP A 31 16.81 7.40 7.16
N SER A 32 15.61 7.84 7.57
CA SER A 32 14.93 7.32 8.76
C SER A 32 14.35 5.92 8.54
N LYS A 33 14.20 5.15 9.62
CA LYS A 33 13.51 3.86 9.57
C LYS A 33 12.02 4.05 9.21
N ALA A 34 11.58 3.38 8.14
CA ALA A 34 10.18 3.36 7.73
C ALA A 34 9.74 1.99 7.19
N GLU A 35 8.45 1.71 7.35
CA GLU A 35 7.80 0.50 6.83
C GLU A 35 6.78 0.90 5.76
N MET A 36 6.91 0.32 4.57
CA MET A 36 6.01 0.52 3.44
C MET A 36 5.00 -0.62 3.42
N TYR A 37 3.77 -0.36 3.85
CA TYR A 37 2.70 -1.34 3.86
C TYR A 37 2.02 -1.38 2.48
N LEU A 38 2.16 -2.52 1.80
CA LEU A 38 1.79 -2.72 0.40
C LEU A 38 0.76 -3.84 0.22
N GLY A 39 -0.16 -3.61 -0.71
CA GLY A 39 -1.38 -4.41 -0.87
C GLY A 39 -1.33 -5.47 -1.97
N GLU A 40 -0.68 -5.22 -3.09
CA GLU A 40 -0.52 -6.12 -4.27
C GLU A 40 -1.82 -6.70 -4.89
N TYR A 41 -2.86 -5.87 -5.11
CA TYR A 41 -4.11 -6.25 -5.80
C TYR A 41 -4.45 -5.39 -7.02
N GLY A 42 -3.45 -4.97 -7.80
CA GLY A 42 -3.69 -4.33 -9.10
C GLY A 42 -2.59 -3.38 -9.53
N GLY A 43 -2.82 -2.67 -10.64
CA GLY A 43 -1.81 -1.84 -11.29
C GLY A 43 -1.24 -0.72 -10.43
N PHE A 44 -2.04 -0.11 -9.54
CA PHE A 44 -1.49 0.89 -8.61
C PHE A 44 -0.61 0.26 -7.53
N ASP A 45 -0.98 -0.90 -7.00
CA ASP A 45 -0.18 -1.55 -5.96
C ASP A 45 1.17 -2.01 -6.51
N GLU A 46 1.19 -2.56 -7.72
CA GLU A 46 2.43 -2.91 -8.43
C GLU A 46 3.31 -1.67 -8.67
N PHE A 47 2.71 -0.56 -9.09
CA PHE A 47 3.42 0.70 -9.26
C PHE A 47 4.00 1.24 -7.95
N ALA A 48 3.23 1.17 -6.86
CA ALA A 48 3.68 1.57 -5.54
C ALA A 48 4.84 0.70 -5.05
N TYR A 49 4.77 -0.62 -5.27
CA TYR A 49 5.88 -1.53 -4.97
C TYR A 49 7.16 -1.14 -5.73
N GLU A 50 7.08 -0.91 -7.04
CA GLU A 50 8.25 -0.53 -7.85
C GLU A 50 8.85 0.82 -7.39
N CYS A 51 8.01 1.79 -6.99
CA CYS A 51 8.49 3.04 -6.41
C CYS A 51 9.22 2.80 -5.08
N CYS A 52 8.64 1.99 -4.18
CA CYS A 52 9.23 1.72 -2.87
C CYS A 52 10.51 0.89 -2.97
N LYS A 53 10.56 -0.09 -3.87
CA LYS A 53 11.74 -0.88 -4.19
C LYS A 53 12.88 0.02 -4.67
N LYS A 54 12.60 0.92 -5.63
CA LYS A 54 13.56 1.90 -6.10
C LYS A 54 14.02 2.86 -4.99
N TYR A 55 13.11 3.33 -4.15
CA TYR A 55 13.48 4.19 -3.03
C TYR A 55 14.43 3.49 -2.05
N LYS A 56 14.13 2.23 -1.72
CA LYS A 56 14.90 1.40 -0.79
C LYS A 56 16.33 1.11 -1.28
N GLU A 57 16.59 1.09 -2.58
CA GLU A 57 17.96 0.89 -3.12
C GLU A 57 18.99 1.86 -2.51
N ASN A 58 18.56 3.08 -2.17
CA ASN A 58 19.40 4.09 -1.52
C ASN A 58 19.08 4.29 -0.02
N HIS A 59 18.04 3.64 0.50
CA HIS A 59 17.53 3.82 1.87
C HIS A 59 17.34 2.47 2.58
N PRO A 60 18.41 1.80 3.03
CA PRO A 60 18.35 0.45 3.57
C PRO A 60 17.57 0.32 4.88
N ALA A 61 17.29 1.44 5.56
CA ALA A 61 16.43 1.49 6.75
C ALA A 61 14.92 1.36 6.43
N VAL A 62 14.56 1.38 5.14
CA VAL A 62 13.20 1.15 4.66
C VAL A 62 12.92 -0.34 4.52
N SER A 63 11.77 -0.80 4.99
CA SER A 63 11.30 -2.17 4.81
C SER A 63 10.01 -2.21 3.97
N LEU A 64 9.94 -3.13 3.02
CA LEU A 64 8.74 -3.40 2.23
C LEU A 64 7.96 -4.53 2.88
N ILE A 65 6.75 -4.24 3.33
CA ILE A 65 5.90 -5.18 4.07
C ILE A 65 4.68 -5.50 3.22
N PHE A 66 4.55 -6.76 2.81
CA PHE A 66 3.34 -7.23 2.15
C PHE A 66 2.26 -7.50 3.19
N VAL A 67 1.18 -6.71 3.17
CA VAL A 67 0.06 -6.91 4.08
C VAL A 67 -0.97 -7.81 3.42
N THR A 68 -0.99 -9.08 3.74
CA THR A 68 -1.88 -10.03 3.06
C THR A 68 -3.30 -10.03 3.65
N PRO A 69 -4.36 -10.18 2.84
CA PRO A 69 -5.73 -10.32 3.34
C PRO A 69 -6.13 -11.78 3.60
N TYR A 70 -5.30 -12.77 3.23
CA TYR A 70 -5.65 -14.19 3.34
C TYR A 70 -4.46 -15.02 3.84
N ILE A 71 -4.74 -16.06 4.63
CA ILE A 71 -3.74 -17.04 5.12
C ILE A 71 -4.15 -18.49 4.87
N THR A 72 -5.09 -18.74 3.96
CA THR A 72 -5.52 -20.11 3.64
C THR A 72 -4.37 -20.92 3.01
N PRO A 73 -4.33 -22.25 3.19
CA PRO A 73 -3.26 -23.08 2.61
C PRO A 73 -3.11 -22.93 1.09
N GLU A 74 -4.23 -22.82 0.37
CA GLU A 74 -4.24 -22.58 -1.07
C GLU A 74 -3.58 -21.23 -1.43
N TYR A 75 -3.93 -20.16 -0.71
CA TYR A 75 -3.36 -18.84 -0.93
C TYR A 75 -1.87 -18.79 -0.56
N GLN A 76 -1.46 -19.53 0.48
CA GLN A 76 -0.06 -19.67 0.86
C GLN A 76 0.79 -20.29 -0.26
N ASN A 77 0.28 -21.35 -0.89
CA ASN A 77 1.01 -22.07 -1.93
C ASN A 77 1.07 -21.29 -3.25
N ASN A 78 0.00 -20.59 -3.61
CA ASN A 78 -0.15 -19.97 -4.93
C ASN A 78 0.26 -18.49 -4.99
N HIS A 79 0.16 -17.76 -3.89
CA HIS A 79 0.38 -16.31 -3.86
C HIS A 79 1.47 -15.88 -2.86
N LEU A 80 1.43 -16.36 -1.62
CA LEU A 80 2.39 -15.90 -0.61
C LEU A 80 3.82 -16.36 -0.88
N SER A 81 4.00 -17.54 -1.49
CA SER A 81 5.31 -18.05 -1.91
C SER A 81 6.05 -17.04 -2.78
N TYR A 82 5.39 -16.50 -3.82
CA TYR A 82 5.96 -15.49 -4.70
C TYR A 82 6.28 -14.16 -3.99
N GLN A 83 5.44 -13.75 -3.04
CA GLN A 83 5.65 -12.49 -2.32
C GLN A 83 6.82 -12.54 -1.34
N LYS A 84 7.22 -13.73 -0.85
CA LYS A 84 8.39 -13.86 0.03
C LYS A 84 9.70 -13.43 -0.63
N ASP A 85 9.79 -13.51 -1.96
CA ASP A 85 10.99 -13.10 -2.70
C ASP A 85 11.01 -11.60 -3.02
N ARG A 86 9.86 -10.92 -2.93
CA ARG A 86 9.68 -9.50 -3.25
C ARG A 86 9.71 -8.59 -2.03
N PHE A 87 9.29 -9.10 -0.88
CA PHE A 87 9.09 -8.32 0.34
C PHE A 87 10.00 -8.76 1.47
N ASP A 88 10.36 -7.82 2.34
CA ASP A 88 11.19 -8.12 3.51
C ASP A 88 10.43 -8.92 4.56
N SER A 89 9.12 -8.75 4.61
CA SER A 89 8.24 -9.43 5.55
C SER A 89 6.81 -9.46 5.03
N ILE A 90 6.05 -10.42 5.55
CA ILE A 90 4.62 -10.56 5.31
C ILE A 90 3.91 -10.33 6.63
N LEU A 91 2.89 -9.47 6.60
CA LEU A 91 2.04 -9.17 7.74
C LEU A 91 0.61 -9.60 7.43
N TYR A 92 0.00 -10.35 8.34
CA TYR A 92 -1.42 -10.65 8.28
C TYR A 92 -2.14 -9.88 9.40
N PRO A 93 -3.12 -9.02 9.09
CA PRO A 93 -3.96 -8.43 10.12
C PRO A 93 -4.93 -9.48 10.66
N GLU A 94 -5.20 -9.47 11.96
CA GLU A 94 -6.15 -10.38 12.63
C GLU A 94 -7.60 -10.10 12.15
N ILE A 95 -7.96 -10.62 10.98
CA ILE A 95 -9.25 -10.42 10.30
C ILE A 95 -9.97 -11.75 10.00
N GLU A 96 -9.59 -12.84 10.68
CA GLU A 96 -10.14 -14.19 10.53
C GLU A 96 -11.63 -14.24 10.86
N ASP A 97 -12.09 -13.36 11.74
CA ASP A 97 -13.49 -13.25 12.14
C ASP A 97 -14.36 -12.52 11.09
N LYS A 98 -13.75 -11.95 10.04
CA LYS A 98 -14.46 -11.21 9.00
C LYS A 98 -14.88 -12.12 7.84
N PRO A 99 -16.05 -11.87 7.23
CA PRO A 99 -16.45 -12.62 6.03
C PRO A 99 -15.41 -12.49 4.92
N LEU A 100 -15.01 -13.63 4.33
CA LEU A 100 -13.92 -13.71 3.34
C LEU A 100 -14.08 -12.72 2.18
N ARG A 101 -15.32 -12.52 1.69
CA ARG A 101 -15.64 -11.55 0.62
C ARG A 101 -15.27 -10.10 0.93
N PHE A 102 -15.03 -9.77 2.21
CA PHE A 102 -14.65 -8.44 2.67
C PHE A 102 -13.22 -8.37 3.19
N ALA A 103 -12.45 -9.46 3.18
CA ALA A 103 -11.11 -9.52 3.77
C ALA A 103 -10.17 -8.42 3.22
N ILE A 104 -10.16 -8.20 1.90
CA ILE A 104 -9.38 -7.11 1.27
C ILE A 104 -9.80 -5.74 1.80
N SER A 105 -11.11 -5.49 1.98
CA SER A 105 -11.62 -4.22 2.52
C SER A 105 -11.16 -4.00 3.96
N TYR A 106 -11.21 -5.04 4.80
CA TYR A 106 -10.72 -4.97 6.18
C TYR A 106 -9.19 -4.80 6.24
N ARG A 107 -8.45 -5.54 5.43
CA ARG A 107 -7.00 -5.39 5.26
C ARG A 107 -6.63 -3.95 4.86
N ASN A 108 -7.32 -3.37 3.88
CA ASN A 108 -7.06 -1.99 3.45
C ASN A 108 -7.35 -0.97 4.56
N LYS A 109 -8.41 -1.18 5.35
CA LYS A 109 -8.70 -0.34 6.53
C LYS A 109 -7.60 -0.47 7.58
N TYR A 110 -7.16 -1.69 7.87
CA TYR A 110 -6.06 -1.94 8.80
C TYR A 110 -4.80 -1.19 8.36
N MET A 111 -4.39 -1.30 7.10
CA MET A 111 -3.23 -0.58 6.55
C MET A 111 -3.35 0.93 6.77
N VAL A 112 -4.51 1.51 6.47
CA VAL A 112 -4.79 2.94 6.71
C VAL A 112 -4.74 3.29 8.19
N GLU A 113 -5.27 2.44 9.07
CA GLU A 113 -5.28 2.67 10.51
C GLU A 113 -3.87 2.65 11.12
N GLN A 114 -2.97 1.79 10.62
CA GLN A 114 -1.57 1.75 11.06
C GLN A 114 -0.72 2.89 10.48
N ALA A 115 -1.06 3.39 9.30
CA ALA A 115 -0.21 4.35 8.60
C ALA A 115 -0.16 5.74 9.25
N ASP A 116 1.02 6.35 9.25
CA ASP A 116 1.23 7.77 9.53
C ASP A 116 0.84 8.60 8.30
N TYR A 117 1.24 8.13 7.11
CA TYR A 117 0.95 8.74 5.82
C TYR A 117 0.26 7.76 4.87
N VAL A 118 -0.72 8.27 4.13
CA VAL A 118 -1.42 7.54 3.07
C VAL A 118 -1.14 8.22 1.74
N ILE A 119 -0.45 7.54 0.84
CA ILE A 119 -0.23 7.99 -0.53
C ILE A 119 -1.39 7.48 -1.38
N ALA A 120 -2.15 8.40 -1.99
CA ALA A 120 -3.40 8.11 -2.67
C ALA A 120 -3.38 8.53 -4.15
N CYS A 121 -3.97 7.69 -5.02
CA CYS A 121 -4.26 8.02 -6.42
C CYS A 121 -5.69 7.59 -6.76
N ILE A 122 -6.62 8.55 -6.84
CA ILE A 122 -8.07 8.29 -6.81
C ILE A 122 -8.81 9.08 -7.90
N ASP A 123 -8.89 8.51 -9.09
CA ASP A 123 -9.49 9.14 -10.27
C ASP A 123 -11.03 9.06 -10.32
N HIS A 124 -11.66 8.16 -9.56
CA HIS A 124 -13.12 8.02 -9.50
C HIS A 124 -13.64 7.60 -8.11
N LYS A 125 -14.92 7.90 -7.82
CA LYS A 125 -15.56 7.77 -6.48
C LYS A 125 -16.18 6.38 -6.21
N THR A 126 -15.60 5.30 -6.72
CA THR A 126 -16.10 3.93 -6.49
C THR A 126 -14.97 2.93 -6.23
N GLY A 127 -15.31 1.70 -5.82
CA GLY A 127 -14.32 0.63 -5.62
C GLY A 127 -13.56 0.69 -4.29
N GLY A 128 -12.74 -0.35 -4.05
CA GLY A 128 -12.02 -0.54 -2.78
C GLY A 128 -11.00 0.56 -2.47
N ALA A 129 -10.34 1.10 -3.50
CA ALA A 129 -9.38 2.20 -3.34
C ALA A 129 -10.05 3.48 -2.84
N TYR A 130 -11.19 3.86 -3.44
CA TYR A 130 -11.96 5.02 -2.97
C TYR A 130 -12.46 4.83 -1.53
N GLN A 131 -12.89 3.62 -1.17
CA GLN A 131 -13.30 3.31 0.20
C GLN A 131 -12.14 3.44 1.20
N ALA A 132 -10.94 2.97 0.85
CA ALA A 132 -9.74 3.13 1.67
C ALA A 132 -9.37 4.62 1.84
N TYR A 133 -9.43 5.40 0.77
CA TYR A 133 -9.22 6.85 0.80
C TYR A 133 -10.25 7.59 1.67
N VAL A 134 -11.54 7.28 1.54
CA VAL A 134 -12.59 7.84 2.40
C VAL A 134 -12.36 7.45 3.86
N HIS A 135 -11.92 6.21 4.11
CA HIS A 135 -11.55 5.78 5.45
C HIS A 135 -10.38 6.59 6.01
N ALA A 136 -9.32 6.81 5.22
CA ALA A 136 -8.17 7.65 5.61
C ALA A 136 -8.59 9.08 5.97
N LYS A 137 -9.50 9.68 5.19
CA LYS A 137 -10.10 10.98 5.50
C LYS A 137 -10.85 10.98 6.84
N ARG A 138 -11.70 9.97 7.06
CA ARG A 138 -12.46 9.83 8.31
C ARG A 138 -11.55 9.65 9.53
N ARG A 139 -10.42 8.96 9.36
CA ARG A 139 -9.39 8.76 10.38
C ARG A 139 -8.42 9.94 10.49
N LYS A 140 -8.62 11.02 9.73
CA LYS A 140 -7.77 12.24 9.71
C LYS A 140 -6.29 11.93 9.47
N LYS A 141 -5.99 10.96 8.61
CA LYS A 141 -4.61 10.61 8.23
C LYS A 141 -3.97 11.70 7.38
N HIS A 142 -2.64 11.78 7.39
CA HIS A 142 -1.90 12.64 6.47
C HIS A 142 -1.93 12.02 5.08
N ILE A 143 -2.74 12.58 4.18
CA ILE A 143 -2.92 12.05 2.83
C ILE A 143 -2.08 12.86 1.86
N PHE A 144 -1.18 12.20 1.13
CA PHE A 144 -0.50 12.77 -0.03
C PHE A 144 -1.13 12.25 -1.31
N SER A 145 -1.46 13.15 -2.23
CA SER A 145 -2.06 12.78 -3.51
C SER A 145 -1.08 12.95 -4.65
N ILE A 146 -0.86 11.89 -5.42
CA ILE A 146 0.08 11.92 -6.55
C ILE A 146 -0.58 12.33 -7.87
N GLY A 147 -1.89 12.44 -7.90
CA GLY A 147 -2.66 12.74 -9.11
C GLY A 147 -4.13 12.91 -8.78
N LYS A 148 -5.00 12.86 -9.79
CA LYS A 148 -6.41 13.27 -9.66
C LYS A 148 -7.04 12.72 -8.38
N ILE A 149 -7.47 13.68 -7.57
CA ILE A 149 -8.54 13.60 -6.60
C ILE A 149 -9.55 14.61 -7.15
N LEU A 150 -10.42 14.11 -8.03
CA LEU A 150 -11.64 14.74 -8.58
C LEU A 150 -11.64 16.26 -8.75
#